data_AF-A0A7H0VF15-F1
#
_entry.id   AF-A0A7H0VF15-F1
#
_cell.length_a   1.000
_cell.length_b   1.000
_cell.length_c   1.000
_cell.angle_alpha   90.00
_cell.angle_beta   90.00
_cell.angle_gamma   90.00
#
_symmetry.space_group_name_H-M   'P 1'
#
loop_
_entity.id
_entity.type
_entity.pdbx_description
1 polymer ?
#
loop_
_entity_poly.entity_id
_entity_poly.type
_entity_poly.pdbx_seq_one_letter_code
_entity_poly.pdbx_strand_id
1 'polypeptide(L)'
;MKSHRNIGRTDRRIRFPFSFLILVLGLWLFNGASGDPLGLSISIFSGIIMITALAAYCPVLHLLRLHSFSEEELKIYGHPYHDKRQILEA
;
A
#
# COMPACT_ATOMS: atom_id res chain seq x y z
N MET A 1 1.30 13.68 15.84
CA MET A 1 1.29 13.63 14.36
C MET A 1 0.02 12.93 13.91
N LYS A 2 -0.84 13.56 13.11
CA LYS A 2 -1.95 12.86 12.47
C LYS A 2 -1.36 11.87 11.47
N SER A 3 -1.67 10.60 11.65
CA SER A 3 -1.16 9.54 10.79
C SER A 3 -1.86 9.64 9.44
N HIS A 4 -1.14 10.00 8.37
CA HIS A 4 -1.67 9.93 6.99
C HIS A 4 -1.84 8.50 6.48
N ARG A 5 -1.76 7.50 7.38
CA ARG A 5 -1.84 6.09 7.02
C ARG A 5 -3.24 5.71 6.58
N ASN A 6 -3.31 4.89 5.55
CA ASN A 6 -4.56 4.30 5.06
C ASN A 6 -4.44 2.80 4.80
N ILE A 7 -3.25 2.23 5.03
CA ILE A 7 -3.00 0.80 4.92
C ILE A 7 -2.81 0.19 6.31
N GLY A 8 -3.62 -0.82 6.61
CA GLY A 8 -3.55 -1.59 7.85
C GLY A 8 -2.39 -2.59 7.88
N ARG A 9 -2.04 -3.07 9.07
CA ARG A 9 -0.91 -3.99 9.30
C ARG A 9 -1.08 -5.30 8.54
N THR A 10 -2.30 -5.80 8.38
CA THR A 10 -2.58 -7.03 7.60
C THR A 10 -2.29 -6.84 6.12
N ASP A 11 -2.79 -5.75 5.51
CA ASP A 11 -2.52 -5.43 4.10
C ASP A 11 -1.01 -5.24 3.87
N ARG A 12 -0.30 -4.55 4.77
CA ARG A 12 1.18 -4.43 4.69
C ARG A 12 1.88 -5.78 4.72
N ARG A 13 1.46 -6.69 5.61
CA ARG A 13 2.04 -8.03 5.77
C ARG A 13 1.83 -8.93 4.56
N ILE A 14 0.74 -8.76 3.83
CA ILE A 14 0.47 -9.52 2.61
C ILE A 14 1.16 -8.85 1.41
N ARG A 15 1.05 -7.52 1.32
CA ARG A 15 1.55 -6.73 0.20
C ARG A 15 3.07 -6.77 0.08
N PHE A 16 3.81 -6.73 1.19
CA PHE A 16 5.27 -6.78 1.16
C PHE A 16 5.83 -8.07 0.56
N PRO A 17 5.52 -9.29 1.08
CA PRO A 17 6.01 -10.53 0.47
C PRO A 17 5.47 -10.73 -0.94
N PHE A 18 4.24 -10.30 -1.22
CA PHE A 18 3.69 -10.34 -2.58
C PHE A 18 4.47 -9.47 -3.56
N SER A 19 4.80 -8.23 -3.19
CA SER A 19 5.64 -7.36 -4.01
C SER A 19 7.05 -7.93 -4.20
N PHE A 20 7.62 -8.54 -3.17
CA PHE A 20 8.92 -9.19 -3.26
C PHE A 20 8.90 -10.37 -4.24
N LEU A 21 7.85 -11.18 -4.21
CA LEU A 21 7.66 -12.28 -5.16
C LEU A 21 7.58 -11.76 -6.61
N ILE A 22 6.80 -10.70 -6.85
CA ILE A 22 6.70 -10.09 -8.18
C ILE A 22 8.05 -9.51 -8.63
N LEU A 23 8.82 -8.90 -7.72
CA LEU A 23 10.15 -8.40 -8.03
C LEU A 23 11.07 -9.52 -8.52
N VAL A 24 11.08 -10.66 -7.82
CA VAL A 24 11.86 -11.83 -8.22
C VAL A 24 11.41 -12.35 -9.59
N LEU A 25 10.09 -12.43 -9.84
CA LEU A 25 9.58 -12.83 -11.15
C LEU A 25 9.99 -11.85 -12.26
N GLY A 26 9.88 -10.54 -12.03
CA GLY A 26 10.27 -9.52 -13.00
C GLY A 26 11.76 -9.56 -13.35
N LEU A 27 12.62 -9.71 -12.34
CA LEU A 27 14.07 -9.75 -12.54
C LEU A 27 14.55 -11.05 -13.19
N TRP A 28 14.05 -12.20 -12.73
CA TRP A 28 14.57 -13.51 -13.11
C TRP A 28 13.74 -14.23 -14.18
N LEU A 29 12.42 -14.34 -14.00
CA LEU A 29 11.56 -15.07 -14.94
C LEU A 29 11.35 -14.29 -16.24
N PHE A 30 11.23 -12.97 -16.13
CA PHE A 30 11.03 -12.07 -17.28
C PHE A 30 12.32 -11.37 -17.73
N ASN A 31 13.50 -11.85 -17.32
CA ASN A 31 14.80 -11.32 -17.72
C ASN A 31 15.01 -9.81 -17.51
N GLY A 32 14.32 -9.19 -16.54
CA GLY A 32 14.52 -7.78 -16.21
C GLY A 32 15.96 -7.48 -15.78
N ALA A 33 16.67 -8.44 -15.18
CA ALA A 33 18.08 -8.31 -14.83
C ALA A 33 19.02 -8.16 -16.05
N SER A 34 18.61 -8.67 -17.21
CA SER A 34 19.34 -8.53 -18.48
C SER A 34 18.90 -7.30 -19.30
N GLY A 35 18.00 -6.48 -18.75
CA GLY A 35 17.50 -5.27 -19.39
C GLY A 35 16.26 -5.47 -20.27
N ASP A 36 15.58 -6.62 -20.19
CA ASP A 36 14.31 -6.81 -20.90
C ASP A 36 13.27 -5.76 -20.44
N PRO A 37 12.65 -4.99 -21.35
CA PRO A 37 11.74 -3.91 -20.97
C PRO A 37 10.52 -4.39 -20.18
N LEU A 38 9.99 -5.58 -20.49
CA LEU A 38 8.84 -6.14 -19.81
C LEU A 38 9.24 -6.55 -18.39
N GLY A 39 10.32 -7.30 -18.22
CA GLY A 39 10.83 -7.69 -16.90
C GLY A 39 11.19 -6.48 -16.02
N LEU A 40 11.78 -5.43 -16.62
CA LEU A 40 12.12 -4.20 -15.93
C LEU A 40 10.87 -3.42 -15.48
N SER A 41 9.84 -3.33 -16.34
CA SER A 41 8.58 -2.67 -15.98
C SER A 41 7.90 -3.37 -14.80
N ILE A 42 7.82 -4.70 -14.81
CA ILE A 42 7.26 -5.50 -13.71
C ILE A 42 8.04 -5.26 -12.42
N SER A 43 9.37 -5.22 -12.51
CA SER A 43 10.26 -4.97 -11.37
C SER A 43 10.02 -3.58 -10.77
N ILE A 44 9.89 -2.54 -11.59
CA ILE A 44 9.58 -1.18 -11.12
C ILE A 44 8.21 -1.13 -10.43
N PHE A 45 7.17 -1.70 -11.04
CA PHE A 45 5.83 -1.74 -10.44
C PHE A 45 5.83 -2.46 -9.10
N SER A 46 6.56 -3.57 -8.99
CA SER A 46 6.71 -4.29 -7.72
C SER A 46 7.37 -3.42 -6.64
N GLY A 47 8.38 -2.63 -7.00
CA GLY A 47 9.02 -1.67 -6.11
C GLY A 47 8.05 -0.60 -5.58
N ILE A 48 7.20 -0.06 -6.46
CA ILE A 48 6.16 0.90 -6.07
C ILE A 48 5.21 0.27 -5.05
N ILE A 49 4.73 -0.95 -5.30
CA ILE A 49 3.84 -1.69 -4.39
C ILE A 49 4.54 -1.87 -3.02
N MET A 50 5.82 -2.26 -3.03
CA MET A 50 6.60 -2.46 -1.81
C MET A 50 6.76 -1.16 -1.00
N ILE A 51 7.03 -0.03 -1.66
CA ILE A 51 7.10 1.29 -1.02
C ILE A 51 5.77 1.64 -0.35
N THR A 52 4.62 1.38 -1.00
CA THR A 52 3.30 1.65 -0.37
C THR A 52 3.09 0.81 0.90
N ALA A 53 3.58 -0.43 0.92
CA ALA A 53 3.53 -1.27 2.12
C ALA A 53 4.44 -0.73 3.23
N LEU A 54 5.65 -0.24 2.91
CA LEU A 54 6.58 0.32 3.89
C LEU A 54 6.06 1.64 4.48
N ALA A 55 5.58 2.55 3.63
CA ALA A 55 5.03 3.85 4.02
C ALA A 55 3.69 3.75 4.76
N ALA A 56 3.02 2.58 4.72
CA ALA A 56 1.65 2.39 5.21
C ALA A 56 0.65 3.39 4.57
N TYR A 57 0.94 3.78 3.33
CA TYR A 57 0.18 4.74 2.56
C TYR A 57 0.09 4.31 1.09
N CYS A 58 -1.12 4.29 0.55
CA CYS A 58 -1.36 4.08 -0.87
C CYS A 58 -2.15 5.27 -1.45
N PRO A 59 -1.58 5.98 -2.45
CA PRO A 59 -2.26 7.08 -3.13
C PRO A 59 -3.60 6.69 -3.76
N VAL A 60 -3.73 5.47 -4.27
CA VAL A 60 -4.97 4.98 -4.89
C VAL A 60 -6.09 4.85 -3.85
N LEU A 61 -5.78 4.24 -2.70
CA LEU A 61 -6.73 4.16 -1.58
C LEU A 61 -7.09 5.56 -1.07
N HIS A 62 -6.14 6.49 -1.04
CA HIS A 62 -6.40 7.87 -0.67
C HIS A 62 -7.33 8.59 -1.64
N LEU A 63 -7.11 8.42 -2.96
CA LEU A 63 -7.95 8.99 -3.99
C LEU A 63 -9.40 8.48 -3.89
N LEU A 64 -9.56 7.18 -3.62
CA LEU A 64 -10.87 6.54 -3.44
C LEU A 64 -11.45 6.72 -2.03
N ARG A 65 -10.75 7.40 -1.12
CA ARG A 65 -11.10 7.53 0.31
C ARG A 65 -11.37 6.18 1.01
N LEU A 66 -10.64 5.14 0.63
CA LEU A 66 -10.70 3.81 1.20
C LEU A 66 -9.53 3.57 2.17
N HIS A 67 -9.73 2.68 3.14
CA HIS A 67 -8.66 2.22 4.03
C HIS A 67 -8.74 0.71 4.27
N SER A 68 -7.62 0.10 4.66
CA SER A 68 -7.53 -1.32 5.03
C SER A 68 -7.24 -1.56 6.52
N PHE A 69 -7.49 -0.56 7.38
CA PHE A 69 -7.36 -0.71 8.83
C PHE A 69 -8.34 -1.74 9.39
N SER A 70 -7.88 -2.53 10.35
CA SER A 70 -8.76 -3.34 11.21
C SER A 70 -9.46 -2.47 12.26
N GLU A 71 -10.48 -3.02 12.91
CA GLU A 71 -11.18 -2.39 14.06
C GLU A 71 -10.22 -1.95 15.17
N GLU A 72 -9.21 -2.78 15.48
CA GLU A 72 -8.19 -2.45 16.48
C GLU A 72 -7.32 -1.28 16.03
N GLU A 73 -6.94 -1.25 14.74
CA GLU A 73 -6.13 -0.17 14.18
C GLU A 73 -6.91 1.15 14.10
N LEU A 74 -8.21 1.10 13.82
CA LEU A 74 -9.09 2.26 13.86
C LEU A 74 -9.18 2.88 15.26
N LYS A 75 -9.22 2.06 16.31
CA LYS A 75 -9.20 2.55 17.71
C LYS A 75 -7.88 3.25 18.07
N ILE A 76 -6.77 2.82 17.48
CA ILE A 76 -5.43 3.37 17.78
C ILE A 76 -5.13 4.62 16.93
N TYR A 77 -5.40 4.55 15.63
CA TYR A 77 -5.01 5.56 14.65
C TYR A 77 -6.13 6.53 14.28
N GLY A 78 -7.37 6.20 14.62
CA GLY A 78 -8.56 6.92 14.19
C GLY A 78 -8.92 6.62 12.73
N HIS A 79 -10.10 7.07 12.31
CA HIS A 79 -10.50 6.96 10.91
C HIS A 79 -9.72 7.96 10.04
N PRO A 80 -9.01 7.50 9.00
CA PRO A 80 -8.17 8.35 8.16
C PRO A 80 -8.97 9.37 7.31
N TYR A 81 -10.28 9.19 7.16
CA TYR A 81 -11.13 10.00 6.29
C TYR A 81 -12.46 10.47 6.93
N HIS A 82 -12.63 10.35 8.25
CA HIS A 82 -13.85 10.87 8.88
C HIS A 82 -13.90 12.39 8.78
N ASP A 83 -14.97 12.89 8.15
CA ASP A 83 -15.26 14.30 8.04
C ASP A 83 -15.72 14.85 9.39
N LYS A 84 -15.14 15.96 9.84
CA LYS A 84 -15.49 16.62 11.10
C LYS A 84 -16.96 17.07 11.15
N ARG A 85 -17.65 17.11 10.01
CA ARG A 85 -19.07 17.51 9.93
C ARG A 85 -20.03 16.54 10.62
N GLN A 86 -19.73 15.24 10.67
CA GLN A 86 -20.62 14.25 11.30
C GLN A 86 -20.63 14.31 12.84
N ILE A 87 -19.70 15.04 13.47
CA ILE A 87 -19.63 15.22 14.93
C ILE A 87 -20.48 16.44 15.37
N LEU A 88 -20.85 17.33 14.45
CA LEU A 88 -21.62 18.55 14.75
C LEU A 88 -23.14 18.38 14.56
N GLU A 89 -23.60 17.23 14.06
CA GLU A 89 -25.01 16.94 13.78
C GLU A 89 -25.56 15.75 14.61
N ALA A 90 -24.82 15.27 15.62
CA ALA A 90 -25.25 14.25 16.58
C ALA A 90 -25.21 14.80 18.01
#